data_AF-A0A0N5BRD4-F1
#
_entry.id   AF-A0A0N5BRD4-F1
#
_cell.length_a   1.000
_cell.length_b   1.000
_cell.length_c   1.000
_cell.angle_alpha   90.00
_cell.angle_beta   90.00
_cell.angle_gamma   90.00
#
_symmetry.space_group_name_H-M   'P 1'
#
loop_
_entity.id
_entity.type
_entity.pdbx_description
1 polymer ?
#
loop_
_entity_poly.entity_id
_entity_poly.type
_entity_poly.pdbx_seq_one_letter_code
_entity_poly.pdbx_strand_id
1 'polypeptide(L)'
;MLVKLLPLLLIIFQATKSDSGKVTFGKNTCGFYKVNNDEELTFEFDKLEEYKTEQKGYINLKFDKIRILHLSLDGINDGASPCGLELNRYDDGGYKISYSAGYYQGNNFDFLLPLWCKIEQYEFGLVFFDRKKGADDLNNVNEVHTVEHAVLITIKSSNNKMLLGTRPHHKVNIILGLCPYINWVNKKRWIEFIPEDHIKDNGFFEEENGYAHIVVPFYKKNHNAEEFICGKLKQPTLPDLLIGFKLKEDDKNIDIAGEINPLNEEIKCQSSDNPQHHYHFGYLETDTNYISERIMDAMEIRNKDSKHK
;
A
#
# COMPACT_ATOMS: atom_id res chain seq x y z
N MET A 1 41.45 39.80 48.71
CA MET A 1 40.17 39.44 48.05
C MET A 1 40.36 39.57 46.55
N LEU A 2 40.61 38.47 45.85
CA LEU A 2 40.75 38.42 44.40
C LEU A 2 39.39 38.00 43.81
N VAL A 3 38.70 38.93 43.15
CA VAL A 3 37.44 38.65 42.46
C VAL A 3 37.78 38.04 41.10
N LYS A 4 37.53 36.73 40.93
CA LYS A 4 37.60 36.05 39.64
C LYS A 4 36.40 36.48 38.79
N LEU A 5 36.63 37.32 37.78
CA LEU A 5 35.68 37.50 36.68
C LEU A 5 35.70 36.23 35.81
N LEU A 6 34.57 35.54 35.77
CA LEU A 6 34.30 34.45 34.84
C LEU A 6 33.98 35.08 33.46
N PRO A 7 34.69 34.73 32.37
CA PRO A 7 34.32 35.20 31.05
C PRO A 7 33.07 34.43 30.60
N LEU A 8 31.93 35.13 30.49
CA LEU A 8 30.77 34.62 29.75
C LEU A 8 31.20 34.44 28.29
N LEU A 9 31.41 33.20 27.87
CA LEU A 9 31.54 32.85 26.46
C LEU A 9 30.14 32.95 25.85
N LEU A 10 29.85 34.10 25.23
CA LEU A 10 28.67 34.27 24.39
C LEU A 10 28.90 33.49 23.09
N ILE A 11 28.48 32.22 23.06
CA ILE A 11 28.40 31.44 21.81
C ILE A 11 27.18 31.96 21.06
N ILE A 12 27.40 32.94 20.19
CA ILE A 12 26.42 33.35 19.20
C ILE A 12 26.37 32.22 18.17
N PHE A 13 25.39 31.32 18.30
CA PHE A 13 25.00 30.45 17.19
C PHE A 13 24.51 31.36 16.07
N GLN A 14 25.39 31.64 15.10
CA GLN A 14 24.92 32.09 13.79
C GLN A 14 24.00 31.00 13.28
N ALA A 15 22.70 31.31 13.24
CA ALA A 15 21.74 30.52 12.49
C ALA A 15 22.27 30.46 11.05
N THR A 16 22.92 29.35 10.71
CA THR A 16 23.27 28.99 9.35
C THR A 16 22.02 29.21 8.51
N LYS A 17 22.12 30.08 7.49
CA LYS A 17 21.05 30.32 6.52
C LYS A 17 20.42 28.97 6.19
N SER A 18 19.13 28.84 6.48
CA SER A 18 18.31 27.68 6.11
C SER A 18 18.51 27.49 4.62
N ASP A 19 19.34 26.53 4.24
CA ASP A 19 19.38 26.05 2.87
C ASP A 19 18.02 25.37 2.70
N SER A 20 17.13 26.03 1.96
CA SER A 20 15.71 25.67 1.89
C SER A 20 15.46 24.30 1.28
N GLY A 21 16.53 23.65 0.77
CA GLY A 21 16.61 22.25 0.37
C GLY A 21 15.60 21.89 -0.71
N LYS A 22 16.08 21.68 -1.93
CA LYS A 22 15.24 21.34 -3.08
C LYS A 22 15.51 19.90 -3.50
N VAL A 23 14.45 19.15 -3.78
CA VAL A 23 14.52 17.77 -4.30
C VAL A 23 13.57 17.63 -5.48
N THR A 24 13.96 16.83 -6.46
CA THR A 24 13.17 16.49 -7.64
C THR A 24 13.05 14.97 -7.78
N PHE A 25 11.81 14.49 -7.91
CA PHE A 25 11.48 13.12 -8.30
C PHE A 25 10.92 13.09 -9.72
N GLY A 26 11.20 12.02 -10.46
CA GLY A 26 10.41 11.66 -11.63
C GLY A 26 9.15 10.93 -11.17
N LYS A 27 7.97 11.42 -11.55
CA LYS A 27 6.69 10.77 -11.25
C LYS A 27 6.27 9.97 -12.46
N ASN A 28 6.37 8.64 -12.36
CA ASN A 28 6.14 7.74 -13.48
C ASN A 28 4.92 6.85 -13.26
N THR A 29 4.37 6.41 -14.38
CA THR A 29 3.39 5.32 -14.47
C THR A 29 3.96 4.28 -15.43
N CYS A 30 3.48 3.04 -15.40
CA CYS A 30 4.08 1.93 -16.16
C CYS A 30 4.50 2.27 -17.60
N GLY A 31 5.79 2.13 -17.90
CA GLY A 31 6.35 2.34 -19.24
C GLY A 31 5.84 1.35 -20.30
N PHE A 32 5.29 0.19 -19.89
CA PHE A 32 4.84 -0.86 -20.82
C PHE A 32 3.68 -0.41 -21.73
N TYR A 33 2.87 0.56 -21.29
CA TYR A 33 1.74 1.08 -22.07
C TYR A 33 2.03 2.38 -22.82
N LYS A 34 3.29 2.86 -22.86
CA LYS A 34 3.67 4.15 -23.48
C LYS A 34 2.77 5.32 -23.04
N VAL A 35 2.25 5.28 -21.83
CA VAL A 35 1.64 6.46 -21.22
C VAL A 35 2.81 7.31 -20.73
N ASN A 36 3.37 8.09 -21.64
CA ASN A 36 4.40 9.09 -21.35
C ASN A 36 3.91 9.96 -20.21
N ASN A 37 4.53 9.84 -19.04
CA ASN A 37 4.44 10.83 -17.98
C ASN A 37 5.76 10.71 -17.18
N ASP A 38 6.87 11.18 -17.74
CA ASP A 38 8.07 11.54 -16.96
C ASP A 38 7.81 12.96 -16.42
N GLU A 39 6.84 13.11 -15.53
CA GLU A 39 6.54 14.41 -14.94
C GLU A 39 7.51 14.66 -13.79
N GLU A 40 8.29 15.73 -13.86
CA GLU A 40 9.17 16.12 -12.76
C GLU A 40 8.34 16.70 -11.60
N LEU A 41 8.40 16.05 -10.45
CA LEU A 41 7.86 16.54 -9.19
C LEU A 41 8.98 17.19 -8.39
N THR A 42 9.00 18.52 -8.39
CA THR A 42 9.97 19.33 -7.64
C THR A 42 9.30 19.97 -6.42
N PHE A 43 9.96 19.91 -5.26
CA PHE A 43 9.51 20.65 -4.07
C PHE A 43 10.68 21.18 -3.24
N GLU A 44 10.37 22.18 -2.41
CA GLU A 44 11.29 22.77 -1.42
C GLU A 44 10.71 22.51 -0.02
N PHE A 45 11.53 22.01 0.91
CA PHE A 45 11.03 21.57 2.23
C PHE A 45 10.36 22.70 3.03
N ASP A 46 10.82 23.93 2.86
CA ASP A 46 10.27 25.10 3.55
C ASP A 46 8.92 25.57 2.98
N LYS A 47 8.58 25.16 1.75
CA LYS A 47 7.29 25.46 1.10
C LYS A 47 6.22 24.41 1.37
N LEU A 48 6.60 23.23 1.87
CA LEU A 48 5.65 22.19 2.25
C LEU A 48 4.90 22.58 3.53
N GLU A 49 3.62 22.21 3.58
CA GLU A 49 2.81 22.38 4.78
C GLU A 49 3.37 21.53 5.93
N GLU A 50 3.29 22.06 7.15
CA GLU A 50 3.64 21.32 8.35
C GLU A 50 2.48 20.42 8.78
N TYR A 51 2.73 19.12 8.91
CA TYR A 51 1.78 18.21 9.53
C TYR A 51 1.84 18.37 11.05
N LYS A 52 0.78 18.98 11.62
CA LYS A 52 0.66 19.22 13.06
C LYS A 52 0.43 17.91 13.80
N THR A 53 1.49 17.39 14.41
CA THR A 53 1.45 16.20 15.27
C THR A 53 2.35 16.38 16.48
N GLU A 54 1.99 15.76 17.60
CA GLU A 54 2.86 15.70 18.79
C GLU A 54 4.00 14.69 18.61
N GLN A 55 3.90 13.81 17.61
CA GLN A 55 4.89 12.77 17.35
C GLN A 55 6.13 13.33 16.66
N LYS A 56 7.26 13.37 17.38
CA LYS A 56 8.55 13.91 16.93
C LYS A 56 9.63 12.85 16.70
N GLY A 57 9.21 11.62 16.48
CA GLY A 57 10.12 10.52 16.26
C GLY A 57 9.46 9.30 15.63
N TYR A 58 10.31 8.47 15.05
CA TYR A 58 9.95 7.24 14.36
C TYR A 58 11.03 6.19 14.63
N ILE A 59 10.69 5.15 15.42
CA ILE A 59 11.66 4.13 15.86
C ILE A 59 12.82 4.80 16.62
N ASN A 60 14.03 4.81 16.05
CA ASN A 60 15.24 5.42 16.58
C ASN A 60 15.53 6.80 15.94
N LEU A 61 14.64 7.32 15.09
CA LEU A 61 14.77 8.63 14.47
C LEU A 61 14.05 9.72 15.26
N LYS A 62 14.65 10.90 15.30
CA LYS A 62 14.09 12.16 15.79
C LYS A 62 14.08 13.19 14.67
N PHE A 63 13.03 14.00 14.64
CA PHE A 63 12.89 15.11 13.71
C PHE A 63 12.09 16.23 14.39
N ASP A 64 12.37 17.47 14.04
CA ASP A 64 11.74 18.62 14.70
C ASP A 64 10.27 18.78 14.29
N LYS A 65 9.99 18.54 13.01
CA LYS A 65 8.68 18.67 12.38
C LYS A 65 8.55 17.70 11.21
N ILE A 66 7.31 17.35 10.87
CA ILE A 66 6.97 16.57 9.68
C ILE A 66 6.35 17.54 8.67
N ARG A 67 6.87 17.53 7.44
CA ARG A 67 6.23 18.20 6.31
C ARG A 67 5.35 17.23 5.55
N ILE A 68 4.31 17.71 4.87
CA ILE A 68 3.44 16.85 4.07
C ILE A 68 3.54 17.18 2.59
N LEU A 69 3.66 16.15 1.77
CA LEU A 69 3.62 16.22 0.32
C LEU A 69 2.42 15.41 -0.18
N HIS A 70 1.51 16.08 -0.87
CA HIS A 70 0.34 15.46 -1.49
C HIS A 70 0.62 15.18 -2.96
N LEU A 71 0.65 13.90 -3.33
CA LEU A 71 0.75 13.45 -4.72
C LEU A 71 -0.65 13.39 -5.33
N SER A 72 -0.86 14.05 -6.47
CA SER A 72 -2.12 13.94 -7.19
C SER A 72 -2.15 12.66 -8.05
N LEU A 73 -3.24 11.89 -7.93
CA LEU A 73 -3.59 10.78 -8.82
C LEU A 73 -4.45 11.18 -10.01
N ASP A 74 -4.94 12.42 -10.05
CA ASP A 74 -5.85 12.85 -11.10
C ASP A 74 -5.16 12.74 -12.47
N GLY A 75 -5.82 12.08 -13.42
CA GLY A 75 -5.27 11.80 -14.76
C GLY A 75 -4.38 10.55 -14.86
N ILE A 76 -4.09 9.87 -13.76
CA ILE A 76 -3.27 8.64 -13.73
C ILE A 76 -4.12 7.38 -13.51
N ASN A 77 -5.28 7.52 -12.86
CA ASN A 77 -5.94 6.42 -12.17
C ASN A 77 -7.37 6.12 -12.67
N ASP A 78 -7.54 5.92 -13.98
CA ASP A 78 -8.82 5.54 -14.60
C ASP A 78 -9.05 4.02 -14.67
N GLY A 79 -8.12 3.24 -14.09
CA GLY A 79 -8.09 1.78 -14.14
C GLY A 79 -7.47 1.20 -15.43
N ALA A 80 -7.00 2.02 -16.37
CA ALA A 80 -6.39 1.53 -17.61
C ALA A 80 -4.96 1.00 -17.42
N SER A 81 -4.24 1.45 -16.40
CA SER A 81 -2.87 1.01 -16.08
C SER A 81 -2.83 0.22 -14.76
N PRO A 82 -2.43 -1.06 -14.77
CA PRO A 82 -2.41 -1.89 -13.56
C PRO A 82 -1.24 -1.59 -12.61
N CYS A 83 -0.36 -0.66 -12.96
CA CYS A 83 0.96 -0.57 -12.31
C CYS A 83 1.10 0.50 -11.24
N GLY A 84 0.02 1.22 -10.92
CA GLY A 84 0.05 2.22 -9.86
C GLY A 84 0.95 3.43 -10.15
N LEU A 85 1.51 4.01 -9.08
CA LEU A 85 2.37 5.20 -9.11
C LEU A 85 3.80 4.87 -8.69
N GLU A 86 4.78 5.45 -9.38
CA GLU A 86 6.21 5.30 -9.07
C GLU A 86 6.85 6.68 -8.90
N LEU A 87 7.65 6.86 -7.85
CA LEU A 87 8.55 8.01 -7.70
C LEU A 87 9.99 7.57 -7.87
N ASN A 88 10.60 7.97 -8.98
CA ASN A 88 12.00 7.73 -9.30
C ASN A 88 12.86 8.88 -8.81
N ARG A 89 14.06 8.56 -8.29
CA ARG A 89 15.06 9.58 -7.95
C ARG A 89 15.55 10.28 -9.21
N TYR A 90 15.47 11.60 -9.24
CA TYR A 90 15.97 12.41 -10.35
C TYR A 90 17.11 13.34 -9.92
N ASP A 91 16.84 14.25 -8.98
CA ASP A 91 17.85 15.11 -8.34
C ASP A 91 17.58 15.15 -6.84
N ASP A 92 18.54 14.68 -6.06
CA ASP A 92 18.42 14.58 -4.60
C ASP A 92 18.89 15.83 -3.86
N GLY A 93 19.39 16.87 -4.57
CA GLY A 93 19.94 18.06 -3.93
C GLY A 93 21.10 17.78 -2.96
N GLY A 94 21.80 16.64 -3.12
CA GLY A 94 22.84 16.16 -2.22
C GLY A 94 22.34 15.47 -0.94
N TYR A 95 21.05 15.16 -0.82
CA TYR A 95 20.49 14.41 0.29
C TYR A 95 20.57 12.91 0.06
N LYS A 96 20.97 12.16 1.10
CA LYS A 96 20.67 10.73 1.18
C LYS A 96 19.20 10.59 1.57
N ILE A 97 18.45 9.88 0.74
CA ILE A 97 17.00 9.69 0.91
C ILE A 97 16.77 8.28 1.43
N SER A 98 16.00 8.15 2.50
CA SER A 98 15.61 6.88 3.09
C SER A 98 14.13 6.89 3.43
N TYR A 99 13.45 5.76 3.29
CA TYR A 99 12.02 5.69 3.58
C TYR A 99 11.72 4.57 4.57
N SER A 100 10.55 4.65 5.19
CA SER A 100 10.06 3.61 6.10
C SER A 100 9.74 2.31 5.35
N ALA A 101 10.62 1.31 5.41
CA ALA A 101 10.43 0.03 4.74
C ALA A 101 9.32 -0.80 5.41
N GLY A 102 8.39 -1.33 4.61
CA GLY A 102 7.25 -2.12 5.09
C GLY A 102 7.66 -3.48 5.64
N TYR A 103 8.11 -4.38 4.76
CA TYR A 103 8.44 -5.78 5.10
C TYR A 103 9.76 -6.27 4.47
N TYR A 104 10.54 -5.42 3.82
CA TYR A 104 11.75 -5.86 3.11
C TYR A 104 12.87 -6.26 4.10
N GLN A 105 13.23 -7.55 4.09
CA GLN A 105 14.44 -8.12 4.70
C GLN A 105 14.69 -7.82 6.19
N GLY A 106 13.65 -7.42 6.94
CA GLY A 106 13.76 -7.07 8.36
C GLY A 106 14.36 -5.70 8.67
N ASN A 107 14.69 -4.90 7.64
CA ASN A 107 15.16 -3.53 7.82
C ASN A 107 14.02 -2.58 8.18
N ASN A 108 14.33 -1.53 8.95
CA ASN A 108 13.36 -0.50 9.32
C ASN A 108 13.27 0.61 8.26
N PHE A 109 14.39 0.84 7.58
CA PHE A 109 14.57 1.84 6.54
C PHE A 109 15.22 1.20 5.33
N ASP A 110 14.92 1.71 4.15
CA ASP A 110 15.60 1.32 2.93
C ASP A 110 16.09 2.56 2.17
N PHE A 111 17.12 2.38 1.35
CA PHE A 111 17.60 3.42 0.46
C PHE A 111 16.58 3.64 -0.64
N LEU A 112 16.51 4.88 -1.15
CA LEU A 112 15.56 5.20 -2.21
C LEU A 112 15.91 4.46 -3.51
N LEU A 113 15.36 3.25 -3.66
CA LEU A 113 14.87 2.69 -4.91
C LEU A 113 13.52 3.37 -5.24
N PRO A 114 12.99 3.20 -6.46
CA PRO A 114 11.75 3.88 -6.83
C PRO A 114 10.65 3.60 -5.80
N LEU A 115 10.01 4.64 -5.25
CA LEU A 115 8.91 4.42 -4.31
C LEU A 115 7.69 3.99 -5.09
N TRP A 116 7.16 2.81 -4.76
CA TRP A 116 6.02 2.24 -5.41
C TRP A 116 4.74 2.40 -4.60
N CYS A 117 3.67 2.69 -5.32
CA CYS A 117 2.30 2.56 -4.86
C CYS A 117 1.53 1.77 -5.93
N LYS A 118 1.65 0.44 -5.86
CA LYS A 118 1.06 -0.52 -6.81
C LYS A 118 0.55 -1.74 -6.07
N ILE A 119 -0.09 -2.68 -6.77
CA ILE A 119 -0.69 -3.84 -6.11
C ILE A 119 0.34 -4.61 -5.27
N GLU A 120 1.56 -4.82 -5.77
CA GLU A 120 2.57 -5.61 -5.08
C GLU A 120 3.11 -4.95 -3.81
N GLN A 121 3.11 -3.60 -3.74
CA GLN A 121 3.77 -2.88 -2.67
C GLN A 121 3.29 -1.42 -2.55
N TYR A 122 3.13 -0.97 -1.31
CA TYR A 122 2.91 0.43 -0.96
C TYR A 122 4.03 0.97 -0.07
N GLU A 123 4.82 1.90 -0.59
CA GLU A 123 6.02 2.46 0.06
C GLU A 123 5.89 3.93 0.42
N PHE A 124 4.79 4.59 0.03
CA PHE A 124 4.54 5.95 0.47
C PHE A 124 4.27 5.99 1.98
N GLY A 125 4.67 7.10 2.60
CA GLY A 125 4.75 7.20 4.05
C GLY A 125 5.82 8.21 4.44
N LEU A 126 6.54 7.95 5.52
CA LEU A 126 7.63 8.84 5.96
C LEU A 126 8.87 8.60 5.11
N VAL A 127 9.34 9.68 4.51
CA VAL A 127 10.61 9.77 3.78
C VAL A 127 11.51 10.77 4.49
N PHE A 128 12.73 10.36 4.73
CA PHE A 128 13.75 11.08 5.47
C PHE A 128 14.85 11.54 4.53
N PHE A 129 15.29 12.78 4.72
CA PHE A 129 16.32 13.42 3.91
C PHE A 129 17.41 13.94 4.85
N ASP A 130 18.64 13.48 4.65
CA ASP A 130 19.79 13.90 5.45
C ASP A 130 21.05 13.92 4.56
N ARG A 131 21.90 14.95 4.65
CA ARG A 131 23.08 15.04 3.78
C ARG A 131 24.19 14.05 4.14
N LYS A 132 24.15 13.48 5.34
CA LYS A 132 25.23 12.65 5.90
C LYS A 132 24.80 11.22 6.13
N LYS A 133 23.55 10.98 6.53
CA LYS A 133 23.03 9.67 6.96
C LYS A 133 22.09 9.08 5.92
N GLY A 134 22.34 7.83 5.53
CA GLY A 134 21.45 7.04 4.68
C GLY A 134 20.84 5.87 5.43
N ALA A 135 20.12 5.00 4.72
CA ALA A 135 19.34 3.91 5.32
C ALA A 135 20.19 2.99 6.21
N ASP A 136 21.42 2.68 5.82
CA ASP A 136 22.35 1.87 6.62
C ASP A 136 22.65 2.50 7.98
N ASP A 137 22.90 3.82 8.00
CA ASP A 137 23.11 4.58 9.23
C ASP A 137 21.86 4.54 10.10
N LEU A 138 20.68 4.78 9.49
CA LEU A 138 19.40 4.85 10.19
C LEU A 138 18.94 3.49 10.73
N ASN A 139 19.33 2.39 10.09
CA ASN A 139 19.04 1.02 10.54
C ASN A 139 19.86 0.59 11.76
N ASN A 140 20.88 1.35 12.19
CA ASN A 140 21.53 1.13 13.49
C ASN A 140 20.61 1.55 14.63
N VAL A 141 19.72 0.64 15.04
CA VAL A 141 18.68 0.88 16.07
C VAL A 141 19.24 1.14 17.48
N ASN A 142 20.53 0.88 17.71
CA ASN A 142 21.19 1.16 18.98
C ASN A 142 21.56 2.65 19.12
N GLU A 143 21.48 3.42 18.04
CA GLU A 143 21.76 4.84 18.01
C GLU A 143 20.49 5.64 17.71
N VAL A 144 20.34 6.75 18.42
CA VAL A 144 19.29 7.71 18.16
C VAL A 144 19.80 8.71 17.13
N HIS A 145 19.14 8.78 15.99
CA HIS A 145 19.51 9.68 14.90
C HIS A 145 18.56 10.86 14.82
N THR A 146 19.10 12.07 14.70
CA THR A 146 18.34 13.20 14.17
C THR A 146 18.56 13.28 12.67
N VAL A 147 17.48 13.52 11.91
CA VAL A 147 17.48 13.77 10.46
C VAL A 147 17.16 15.22 10.14
N GLU A 148 17.68 15.75 9.03
CA GLU A 148 17.47 17.14 8.63
C GLU A 148 16.00 17.42 8.25
N HIS A 149 15.39 16.54 7.44
CA HIS A 149 14.00 16.67 7.04
C HIS A 149 13.24 15.33 7.09
N ALA A 150 11.98 15.40 7.52
CA ALA A 150 11.01 14.30 7.43
C ALA A 150 9.79 14.79 6.63
N VAL A 151 9.46 14.07 5.55
CA VAL A 151 8.32 14.35 4.68
C VAL A 151 7.39 13.15 4.68
N LEU A 152 6.13 13.36 5.04
CA LEU A 152 5.06 12.39 4.87
C LEU A 152 4.49 12.54 3.46
N ILE A 153 4.65 11.50 2.64
CA ILE A 153 4.06 11.42 1.31
C ILE A 153 2.67 10.80 1.43
N THR A 154 1.67 11.48 0.89
CA THR A 154 0.27 11.02 0.83
C THR A 154 -0.29 11.20 -0.56
N ILE A 155 -1.43 10.55 -0.81
CA ILE A 155 -2.09 10.50 -2.10
C ILE A 155 -3.41 11.26 -2.05
N LYS A 156 -3.57 12.20 -2.98
CA LYS A 156 -4.80 12.97 -3.20
C LYS A 156 -5.44 12.54 -4.53
N SER A 157 -6.75 12.29 -4.49
CA SER A 157 -7.57 11.94 -5.66
C SER A 157 -8.88 12.71 -5.60
N SER A 158 -9.33 13.27 -6.72
CA SER A 158 -10.57 14.05 -6.80
C SER A 158 -11.82 13.23 -6.44
N ASN A 159 -11.81 11.92 -6.69
CA ASN A 159 -12.93 11.01 -6.39
C ASN A 159 -12.68 10.15 -5.13
N ASN A 160 -11.58 10.37 -4.41
CA ASN A 160 -11.12 9.54 -3.28
C ASN A 160 -11.01 8.05 -3.61
N LYS A 161 -10.63 7.71 -4.85
CA LYS A 161 -10.37 6.33 -5.27
C LYS A 161 -8.99 6.18 -5.91
N MET A 162 -8.46 4.97 -5.78
CA MET A 162 -7.32 4.46 -6.51
C MET A 162 -7.63 3.06 -7.04
N LEU A 163 -7.69 2.92 -8.37
CA LEU A 163 -7.97 1.67 -9.05
C LEU A 163 -6.66 1.05 -9.54
N LEU A 164 -6.29 -0.09 -8.96
CA LEU A 164 -5.05 -0.82 -9.25
C LEU A 164 -5.09 -1.58 -10.60
N GLY A 165 -6.06 -1.26 -11.45
CA GLY A 165 -6.21 -1.80 -12.79
C GLY A 165 -7.63 -2.23 -13.13
N THR A 166 -7.77 -2.77 -14.33
CA THR A 166 -9.02 -3.37 -14.83
C THR A 166 -8.93 -4.89 -14.79
N ARG A 167 -10.03 -5.53 -14.39
CA ARG A 167 -10.16 -6.97 -14.25
C ARG A 167 -11.40 -7.44 -15.02
N PRO A 168 -11.29 -8.50 -15.85
CA PRO A 168 -12.46 -9.06 -16.49
C PRO A 168 -13.40 -9.63 -15.43
N HIS A 169 -14.69 -9.44 -15.65
CA HIS A 169 -15.75 -9.95 -14.80
C HIS A 169 -16.72 -10.74 -15.65
N HIS A 170 -17.13 -11.90 -15.16
CA HIS A 170 -18.19 -12.70 -15.74
C HIS A 170 -19.00 -13.34 -14.61
N LYS A 171 -20.30 -13.53 -14.84
CA LYS A 171 -21.25 -14.00 -13.81
C LYS A 171 -20.92 -15.36 -13.18
N VAL A 172 -20.27 -16.26 -13.94
CA VAL A 172 -19.92 -17.61 -13.48
C VAL A 172 -18.43 -17.94 -13.63
N ASN A 173 -17.70 -17.15 -14.42
CA ASN A 173 -16.26 -17.31 -14.59
C ASN A 173 -15.57 -16.20 -13.80
N ILE A 174 -15.66 -16.32 -12.47
CA ILE A 174 -15.15 -15.33 -11.54
C ILE A 174 -13.67 -15.58 -11.35
N ILE A 175 -12.85 -14.58 -11.67
CA ILE A 175 -11.40 -14.70 -11.53
C ILE A 175 -10.97 -14.47 -10.08
N LEU A 176 -9.96 -15.21 -9.65
CA LEU A 176 -9.23 -14.89 -8.43
C LEU A 176 -8.23 -13.77 -8.70
N GLY A 177 -8.03 -12.93 -7.71
CA GLY A 177 -7.02 -11.89 -7.74
C GLY A 177 -6.50 -11.56 -6.35
N LEU A 178 -5.49 -10.71 -6.31
CA LEU A 178 -4.88 -10.21 -5.09
C LEU A 178 -5.53 -8.88 -4.72
N CYS A 179 -6.02 -8.78 -3.50
CA CYS A 179 -6.35 -7.51 -2.86
C CYS A 179 -5.25 -7.13 -1.87
N PRO A 180 -4.93 -5.83 -1.74
CA PRO A 180 -4.20 -5.33 -0.59
C PRO A 180 -4.85 -5.77 0.72
N TYR A 181 -4.02 -6.01 1.73
CA TYR A 181 -4.47 -6.33 3.08
C TYR A 181 -3.69 -5.52 4.13
N ILE A 182 -3.83 -5.86 5.40
CA ILE A 182 -3.38 -5.04 6.54
C ILE A 182 -1.89 -4.65 6.49
N ASN A 183 -1.03 -5.49 5.88
CA ASN A 183 0.40 -5.25 5.80
C ASN A 183 0.89 -4.84 4.40
N TRP A 184 -0.03 -4.50 3.50
CA TRP A 184 0.31 -3.90 2.21
C TRP A 184 1.04 -2.56 2.40
N VAL A 185 0.64 -1.83 3.45
CA VAL A 185 1.26 -0.60 3.93
C VAL A 185 2.16 -0.93 5.12
N ASN A 186 3.21 -0.15 5.32
CA ASN A 186 4.04 -0.24 6.51
C ASN A 186 3.21 -0.15 7.81
N LYS A 187 3.37 -1.15 8.70
CA LYS A 187 2.69 -1.26 10.01
C LYS A 187 2.88 -0.05 10.94
N LYS A 188 3.84 0.83 10.67
CA LYS A 188 4.29 1.85 11.61
C LYS A 188 3.51 3.18 11.52
N ARG A 189 2.19 3.13 11.35
CA ARG A 189 1.14 4.02 11.93
C ARG A 189 0.84 5.44 11.41
N TRP A 190 1.45 5.97 10.33
CA TRP A 190 0.94 7.23 9.73
C TRP A 190 -0.10 6.98 8.67
N ILE A 191 0.05 5.88 7.94
CA ILE A 191 -0.88 5.43 6.91
C ILE A 191 -1.26 4.01 7.29
N GLU A 192 -2.55 3.69 7.14
CA GLU A 192 -3.09 2.37 7.47
C GLU A 192 -3.99 1.90 6.34
N PHE A 193 -3.88 0.63 5.97
CA PHE A 193 -4.84 0.00 5.08
C PHE A 193 -5.86 -0.81 5.88
N ILE A 194 -7.14 -0.55 5.64
CA ILE A 194 -8.25 -1.24 6.27
C ILE A 194 -9.03 -1.99 5.19
N PRO A 195 -9.01 -3.34 5.20
CA PRO A 195 -9.80 -4.15 4.28
C PRO A 195 -11.31 -3.91 4.44
N GLU A 196 -12.08 -4.09 3.37
CA GLU A 196 -13.54 -4.11 3.45
C GLU A 196 -14.04 -5.29 4.30
N ASP A 197 -15.19 -5.12 4.96
CA ASP A 197 -15.75 -6.14 5.86
C ASP A 197 -15.99 -7.50 5.19
N HIS A 198 -16.35 -7.50 3.90
CA HIS A 198 -16.60 -8.71 3.12
C HIS A 198 -15.33 -9.42 2.62
N ILE A 199 -14.16 -8.79 2.78
CA ILE A 199 -12.84 -9.34 2.44
C ILE A 199 -12.11 -9.76 3.71
N LYS A 200 -12.32 -9.02 4.80
CA LYS A 200 -11.74 -9.30 6.10
C LYS A 200 -12.09 -10.74 6.51
N ASP A 201 -11.04 -11.54 6.72
CA ASP A 201 -11.14 -12.94 7.11
C ASP A 201 -11.93 -13.84 6.11
N ASN A 202 -12.11 -13.38 4.86
CA ASN A 202 -12.89 -14.06 3.82
C ASN A 202 -12.09 -14.25 2.53
N GLY A 203 -11.01 -15.01 2.63
CA GLY A 203 -10.10 -15.32 1.53
C GLY A 203 -8.92 -16.16 2.00
N PHE A 204 -7.92 -16.31 1.13
CA PHE A 204 -6.72 -17.09 1.43
C PHE A 204 -5.50 -16.18 1.52
N PHE A 205 -4.62 -16.45 2.49
CA PHE A 205 -3.39 -15.70 2.69
C PHE A 205 -2.18 -16.47 2.19
N GLU A 206 -1.21 -15.72 1.67
CA GLU A 206 0.15 -16.22 1.46
C GLU A 206 0.99 -15.78 2.65
N GLU A 207 1.29 -16.70 3.58
CA GLU A 207 1.99 -16.37 4.82
C GLU A 207 3.38 -15.78 4.57
N GLU A 208 4.02 -16.17 3.46
CA GLU A 208 5.35 -15.68 3.08
C GLU A 208 5.38 -14.16 2.86
N ASN A 209 4.26 -13.56 2.42
CA ASN A 209 4.16 -12.10 2.22
C ASN A 209 3.77 -11.35 3.50
N GLY A 210 3.64 -12.05 4.63
CA GLY A 210 3.33 -11.46 5.92
C GLY A 210 1.96 -10.78 5.96
N TYR A 211 0.94 -11.32 5.27
CA TYR A 211 -0.41 -10.74 5.18
C TYR A 211 -0.47 -9.37 4.48
N ALA A 212 0.42 -9.14 3.52
CA ALA A 212 0.37 -7.97 2.66
C ALA A 212 -0.79 -8.05 1.65
N HIS A 213 -1.17 -9.27 1.26
CA HIS A 213 -2.25 -9.50 0.30
C HIS A 213 -3.16 -10.63 0.76
N ILE A 214 -4.39 -10.58 0.28
CA ILE A 214 -5.38 -11.66 0.39
C ILE A 214 -5.83 -12.07 -1.01
N VAL A 215 -5.92 -13.37 -1.25
CA VAL A 215 -6.47 -13.95 -2.48
C VAL A 215 -7.98 -13.98 -2.34
N VAL A 216 -8.67 -13.26 -3.21
CA VAL A 216 -10.13 -13.17 -3.24
C VAL A 216 -10.67 -13.22 -4.68
N PRO A 217 -11.88 -13.75 -4.88
CA PRO A 217 -12.59 -13.64 -6.14
C PRO A 217 -13.04 -12.20 -6.41
N PHE A 218 -12.85 -11.72 -7.64
CA PHE A 218 -13.34 -10.41 -8.07
C PHE A 218 -14.75 -10.53 -8.67
N TYR A 219 -15.75 -10.30 -7.83
CA TYR A 219 -17.16 -10.40 -8.19
C TYR A 219 -17.90 -9.08 -7.99
N LYS A 220 -18.98 -8.87 -8.72
CA LYS A 220 -19.85 -7.71 -8.51
C LYS A 220 -20.78 -7.93 -7.33
N LYS A 221 -20.61 -7.15 -6.24
CA LYS A 221 -21.51 -7.20 -5.07
C LYS A 221 -22.98 -6.89 -5.41
N ASN A 222 -23.22 -6.08 -6.44
CA ASN A 222 -24.55 -5.85 -7.01
C ASN A 222 -24.46 -5.67 -8.54
N HIS A 223 -25.58 -5.77 -9.25
CA HIS A 223 -25.61 -5.72 -10.72
C HIS A 223 -24.95 -4.46 -11.32
N ASN A 224 -24.99 -3.34 -10.60
CA ASN A 224 -24.50 -2.05 -11.08
C ASN A 224 -23.08 -1.74 -10.62
N ALA A 225 -22.43 -2.64 -9.87
CA ALA A 225 -21.07 -2.43 -9.41
C ALA A 225 -20.11 -2.46 -10.60
N GLU A 226 -19.42 -1.36 -10.85
CA GLU A 226 -18.36 -1.27 -11.86
C GLU A 226 -16.96 -1.45 -11.25
N GLU A 227 -16.89 -1.53 -9.92
CA GLU A 227 -15.65 -1.55 -9.17
C GLU A 227 -15.72 -2.64 -8.09
N PHE A 228 -14.59 -3.27 -7.83
CA PHE A 228 -14.36 -4.15 -6.69
C PHE A 228 -13.43 -3.45 -5.71
N ILE A 229 -13.94 -3.06 -4.54
CA ILE A 229 -13.15 -2.33 -3.54
C ILE A 229 -12.55 -3.33 -2.56
N CYS A 230 -11.22 -3.31 -2.45
CA CYS A 230 -10.48 -4.16 -1.52
C CYS A 230 -10.52 -3.62 -0.09
N GLY A 231 -10.57 -2.30 0.05
CA GLY A 231 -10.48 -1.60 1.33
C GLY A 231 -10.21 -0.13 1.15
N LYS A 232 -9.76 0.50 2.22
CA LYS A 232 -9.49 1.94 2.26
C LYS A 232 -8.16 2.23 2.94
N LEU A 233 -7.46 3.18 2.35
CA LEU A 233 -6.22 3.73 2.86
C LEU A 233 -6.55 4.96 3.71
N LYS A 234 -6.34 4.85 5.02
CA LYS A 234 -6.40 5.97 5.95
C LYS A 234 -5.12 6.77 5.87
N GLN A 235 -5.26 8.07 5.65
CA GLN A 235 -4.15 9.01 5.53
C GLN A 235 -4.39 10.20 6.45
N PRO A 236 -3.35 10.83 7.01
CA PRO A 236 -3.52 12.06 7.74
C PRO A 236 -3.96 13.18 6.80
N THR A 237 -4.76 14.12 7.32
CA THR A 237 -5.20 15.37 6.66
C THR A 237 -5.98 15.22 5.35
N LEU A 238 -6.21 14.00 4.85
CA LEU A 238 -6.99 13.69 3.66
C LEU A 238 -8.12 12.70 3.99
N PRO A 239 -9.20 12.67 3.20
CA PRO A 239 -10.21 11.62 3.30
C PRO A 239 -9.63 10.22 3.06
N ASP A 240 -10.35 9.21 3.54
CA ASP A 240 -10.05 7.80 3.24
C ASP A 240 -10.03 7.59 1.72
N LEU A 241 -8.95 7.01 1.20
CA LEU A 241 -8.79 6.69 -0.22
C LEU A 241 -9.19 5.24 -0.46
N LEU A 242 -10.27 5.01 -1.21
CA LEU A 242 -10.73 3.66 -1.54
C LEU A 242 -9.79 3.01 -2.55
N ILE A 243 -9.36 1.78 -2.27
CA ILE A 243 -8.45 1.02 -3.14
C ILE A 243 -9.20 -0.16 -3.72
N GLY A 244 -9.11 -0.35 -5.03
CA GLY A 244 -9.84 -1.43 -5.70
C GLY A 244 -9.45 -1.67 -7.13
N PHE A 245 -10.34 -2.32 -7.88
CA PHE A 245 -10.18 -2.63 -9.29
C PHE A 245 -11.42 -2.23 -10.07
N LYS A 246 -11.24 -1.80 -11.30
CA LYS A 246 -12.34 -1.65 -12.25
C LYS A 246 -12.73 -3.02 -12.77
N LEU A 247 -14.02 -3.31 -12.81
CA LEU A 247 -14.56 -4.53 -13.40
C LEU A 247 -15.02 -4.24 -14.83
N LYS A 248 -14.54 -5.03 -15.78
CA LYS A 248 -14.95 -4.97 -17.18
C LYS A 248 -15.67 -6.26 -17.53
N GLU A 249 -16.89 -6.15 -18.02
CA GLU A 249 -17.65 -7.34 -18.44
C GLU A 249 -16.91 -8.11 -19.55
N ASP A 250 -16.89 -9.43 -19.40
CA ASP A 250 -16.39 -10.39 -20.37
C ASP A 250 -17.52 -11.36 -20.72
N ASP A 251 -17.85 -11.45 -22.01
CA ASP A 251 -18.96 -12.27 -22.52
C ASP A 251 -18.53 -13.72 -22.80
N LYS A 252 -17.29 -14.09 -22.46
CA LYS A 252 -16.80 -15.46 -22.60
C LYS A 252 -17.51 -16.39 -21.63
N ASN A 253 -18.56 -17.04 -22.14
CA ASN A 253 -19.15 -18.19 -21.48
C ASN A 253 -18.12 -19.31 -21.38
N ILE A 254 -17.98 -19.87 -20.18
CA ILE A 254 -17.24 -21.09 -19.92
C ILE A 254 -18.26 -22.12 -19.43
N ASP A 255 -18.18 -23.32 -19.98
CA ASP A 255 -18.99 -24.44 -19.50
C ASP A 255 -18.59 -24.78 -18.07
N ILE A 256 -19.56 -24.85 -17.18
CA ILE A 256 -19.34 -25.28 -15.79
C ILE A 256 -18.90 -26.75 -15.86
N ALA A 257 -17.66 -27.00 -15.43
CA ALA A 257 -17.05 -28.33 -15.42
C ALA A 257 -16.53 -28.63 -14.00
N GLY A 258 -16.48 -29.92 -13.67
CA GLY A 258 -15.98 -30.39 -12.38
C GLY A 258 -16.73 -31.61 -11.88
N GLU A 259 -16.12 -32.30 -10.94
CA GLU A 259 -16.72 -33.43 -10.23
C GLU A 259 -17.09 -32.94 -8.83
N ILE A 260 -18.39 -32.66 -8.64
CA ILE A 260 -18.94 -32.25 -7.35
C ILE A 260 -19.66 -33.46 -6.75
N ASN A 261 -19.10 -34.01 -5.67
CA ASN A 261 -19.76 -35.03 -4.87
C ASN A 261 -19.95 -34.50 -3.44
N PRO A 262 -21.11 -33.89 -3.14
CA PRO A 262 -21.38 -33.29 -1.83
C PRO A 262 -21.37 -34.32 -0.70
N LEU A 263 -21.75 -35.57 -0.98
CA LEU A 263 -21.78 -36.65 0.03
C LEU A 263 -20.38 -37.02 0.53
N ASN A 264 -19.39 -36.82 -0.33
CA ASN A 264 -17.99 -37.12 -0.02
C ASN A 264 -17.16 -35.86 0.19
N GLU A 265 -17.76 -34.66 0.25
CA GLU A 265 -17.06 -33.37 0.34
C GLU A 265 -15.97 -33.21 -0.75
N GLU A 266 -16.19 -33.79 -1.94
CA GLU A 266 -15.26 -33.70 -3.06
C GLU A 266 -15.72 -32.62 -4.03
N ILE A 267 -14.99 -31.49 -4.01
CA ILE A 267 -15.14 -30.39 -4.95
C ILE A 267 -13.86 -30.34 -5.77
N LYS A 268 -13.89 -30.88 -6.99
CA LYS A 268 -12.71 -31.05 -7.85
C LYS A 268 -12.94 -30.45 -9.23
N CYS A 269 -11.88 -29.88 -9.82
CA CYS A 269 -11.90 -29.46 -11.21
C CYS A 269 -11.80 -30.67 -12.16
N GLN A 270 -10.96 -31.66 -11.81
CA GLN A 270 -10.80 -32.94 -12.52
C GLN A 270 -10.76 -34.11 -11.52
N SER A 271 -11.11 -35.32 -11.94
CA SER A 271 -11.14 -36.52 -11.07
C SER A 271 -9.84 -36.78 -10.32
N SER A 272 -8.70 -36.49 -10.94
CA SER A 272 -7.36 -36.68 -10.38
C SER A 272 -6.92 -35.59 -9.40
N ASP A 273 -7.66 -34.49 -9.30
CA ASP A 273 -7.24 -33.35 -8.51
C ASP A 273 -7.37 -33.61 -7.00
N ASN A 274 -6.37 -33.15 -6.25
CA ASN A 274 -6.50 -33.04 -4.82
C ASN A 274 -7.24 -31.72 -4.49
N PRO A 275 -8.45 -31.77 -3.90
CA PRO A 275 -9.18 -30.55 -3.54
C PRO A 275 -8.40 -29.68 -2.55
N GLN A 276 -7.50 -30.25 -1.73
CA GLN A 276 -6.69 -29.48 -0.78
C GLN A 276 -5.69 -28.51 -1.43
N HIS A 277 -5.39 -28.68 -2.72
CA HIS A 277 -4.47 -27.81 -3.45
C HIS A 277 -5.18 -26.64 -4.16
N HIS A 278 -6.47 -26.44 -3.90
CA HIS A 278 -7.29 -25.42 -4.55
C HIS A 278 -7.86 -24.46 -3.51
N TYR A 279 -8.06 -23.22 -3.93
CA TYR A 279 -8.85 -22.25 -3.19
C TYR A 279 -10.33 -22.44 -3.52
N HIS A 280 -11.14 -22.67 -2.50
CA HIS A 280 -12.57 -22.91 -2.65
C HIS A 280 -13.37 -21.72 -2.18
N PHE A 281 -14.33 -21.33 -2.99
CA PHE A 281 -15.26 -20.26 -2.67
C PHE A 281 -16.68 -20.68 -3.03
N GLY A 282 -17.62 -20.40 -2.13
CA GLY A 282 -19.05 -20.58 -2.36
C GLY A 282 -19.63 -19.28 -2.89
N TYR A 283 -20.32 -19.34 -4.03
CA TYR A 283 -21.00 -18.21 -4.63
C TYR A 283 -22.51 -18.40 -4.61
N LEU A 284 -23.23 -17.39 -4.11
CA LEU A 284 -24.69 -17.35 -4.14
C LEU A 284 -25.15 -16.07 -4.86
N GLU A 285 -26.07 -16.23 -5.81
CA GLU A 285 -26.72 -15.12 -6.50
C GLU A 285 -27.88 -14.56 -5.67
N THR A 286 -28.33 -13.35 -6.01
CA THR A 286 -29.37 -12.62 -5.28
C THR A 286 -30.71 -13.38 -5.21
N ASP A 287 -31.02 -14.21 -6.20
CA ASP A 287 -32.26 -14.98 -6.26
C ASP A 287 -32.17 -16.35 -5.57
N THR A 288 -30.98 -16.74 -5.07
CA THR A 288 -30.75 -18.04 -4.44
C THR A 288 -30.59 -17.98 -2.92
N ASN A 289 -30.66 -16.81 -2.30
CA ASN A 289 -30.55 -16.65 -0.86
C ASN A 289 -31.56 -15.66 -0.25
N TYR A 290 -31.84 -15.83 1.04
CA TYR A 290 -32.89 -15.08 1.76
C TYR A 290 -32.54 -13.61 2.04
N ILE A 291 -31.27 -13.22 1.92
CA ILE A 291 -30.79 -11.84 2.12
C ILE A 291 -30.89 -11.05 0.79
N SER A 292 -31.06 -11.75 -0.33
CA SER A 292 -31.13 -11.16 -1.68
C SER A 292 -29.89 -10.35 -2.07
N GLU A 293 -28.73 -10.76 -1.54
CA GLU A 293 -27.42 -10.18 -1.85
C GLU A 293 -26.55 -11.20 -2.57
N ARG A 294 -25.55 -10.75 -3.33
CA ARG A 294 -24.52 -11.68 -3.81
C ARG A 294 -23.56 -11.98 -2.69
N ILE A 295 -23.39 -13.25 -2.40
CA ILE A 295 -22.53 -13.74 -1.31
C ILE A 295 -21.40 -14.55 -1.94
N MET A 296 -20.19 -14.33 -1.44
CA MET A 296 -19.00 -15.02 -1.87
C MET A 296 -18.15 -15.30 -0.64
N ASP A 297 -18.11 -16.57 -0.23
CA ASP A 297 -17.47 -16.96 1.02
C ASP A 297 -16.37 -17.99 0.77
N ALA A 298 -15.22 -17.81 1.42
CA ALA A 298 -14.16 -18.81 1.44
C ALA A 298 -14.69 -20.10 2.09
N MET A 299 -14.39 -21.23 1.46
CA MET A 299 -14.79 -22.55 1.94
C MET A 299 -13.57 -23.35 2.37
N GLU A 300 -13.60 -23.88 3.58
CA GLU A 300 -12.59 -24.83 4.04
C GLU A 300 -12.98 -26.25 3.65
N ILE A 301 -12.11 -26.95 2.92
CA ILE A 301 -12.26 -28.38 2.66
C ILE A 301 -11.67 -29.15 3.84
N ARG A 302 -12.50 -29.95 4.51
CA ARG A 302 -12.04 -30.78 5.63
C ARG A 302 -10.94 -31.73 5.18
N ASN A 303 -9.87 -31.78 5.95
CA ASN A 303 -8.86 -32.82 5.75
C ASN A 303 -9.38 -34.15 6.30
N LYS A 304 -9.73 -35.09 5.41
CA LYS A 304 -10.22 -36.43 5.79
C LYS A 304 -9.23 -37.23 6.65
N ASP A 305 -7.95 -36.90 6.59
CA ASP A 305 -6.88 -37.54 7.37
C ASP A 305 -6.58 -36.84 8.70
N SER A 306 -7.23 -35.70 8.98
CA SER A 306 -7.15 -35.03 10.28
C SER A 306 -7.81 -35.90 11.35
N LYS A 307 -7.03 -36.32 12.35
CA LYS A 307 -7.55 -37.03 13.54
C LYS A 307 -8.30 -36.12 14.51
N HIS A 308 -8.55 -34.86 14.17
CA HIS A 308 -9.33 -33.95 14.98
C HIS A 308 -10.73 -33.82 14.36
N LYS A 309 -11.69 -34.44 15.05
CA LYS A 309 -13.13 -34.31 14.84
C LYS A 309 -13.62 -33.00 15.43
#